data_AF-A0A436CDN3-F1
#
_entry.id   AF-A0A436CDN3-F1
#
_cell.length_a   1.000
_cell.length_b   1.000
_cell.length_c   1.000
_cell.angle_alpha   90.00
_cell.angle_beta   90.00
_cell.angle_gamma   90.00
#
_symmetry.space_group_name_H-M   'P 1'
#
loop_
_entity.id
_entity.type
_entity.pdbx_description
1 polymer ?
#
loop_
_entity_poly.entity_id
_entity_poly.type
_entity_poly.pdbx_seq_one_letter_code
_entity_poly.pdbx_strand_id
1 'polypeptide(L)'
;MTAPTGAVFGTIGALAAFPLRLAAREVERQHGQLRRGVTRRTTHVVCGRTLLAKAGLSRNGDAEIERRVAAERGAGRTLISENGFLRLLGLMKTPEASSLSRQSLIDQSRLSGAELDLLSLFDAFEHDAEPYSFRDLILARKYAGLVAGGATWGAIARS
;
A
#
# COMPACT_ATOMS: atom_id res chain seq x y z
N MET A 1 -10.67 13.75 -2.00
CA MET A 1 -10.12 13.74 -0.64
C MET A 1 -8.84 14.56 -0.67
N THR A 2 -8.65 15.51 0.23
CA THR A 2 -7.42 16.30 0.36
C THR A 2 -6.50 15.67 1.40
N ALA A 3 -5.19 15.83 1.26
CA ALA A 3 -4.26 15.42 2.31
C ALA A 3 -4.64 16.08 3.65
N PRO A 4 -4.49 15.37 4.79
CA PRO A 4 -4.66 15.99 6.09
C PRO A 4 -3.69 17.15 6.23
N THR A 5 -4.20 18.34 6.57
CA THR A 5 -3.37 19.53 6.78
C THR A 5 -2.30 19.25 7.84
N GLY A 6 -1.03 19.52 7.52
CA GLY A 6 0.10 19.25 8.42
C GLY A 6 0.58 17.79 8.45
N ALA A 7 0.06 16.91 7.58
CA ALA A 7 0.56 15.54 7.49
C ALA A 7 2.04 15.47 7.09
N VAL A 8 2.80 14.63 7.78
CA VAL A 8 4.21 14.35 7.48
C VAL A 8 4.30 12.94 6.92
N PHE A 9 4.55 12.87 5.62
CA PHE A 9 4.72 11.64 4.86
C PHE A 9 6.19 11.25 4.83
N GLY A 10 6.49 10.00 5.18
CA GLY A 10 7.79 9.37 4.98
C GLY A 10 7.69 8.26 3.95
N THR A 11 8.57 8.21 2.95
CA THR A 11 8.55 7.12 1.96
C THR A 11 9.52 6.01 2.34
N ILE A 12 9.08 4.76 2.24
CA ILE A 12 9.95 3.57 2.27
C ILE A 12 10.02 3.03 0.84
N GLY A 13 11.22 3.00 0.27
CA GLY A 13 11.40 2.79 -1.16
C GLY A 13 11.10 4.07 -1.97
N ALA A 14 11.40 4.01 -3.26
CA ALA A 14 11.02 5.05 -4.22
C ALA A 14 9.65 4.73 -4.82
N LEU A 15 8.92 5.80 -5.15
CA LEU A 15 7.69 5.69 -5.92
C LEU A 15 8.03 5.25 -7.35
N ALA A 16 7.27 4.31 -7.92
CA ALA A 16 7.50 3.81 -9.26
C ALA A 16 6.66 4.55 -10.32
N ALA A 17 5.41 4.87 -10.00
CA ALA A 17 4.43 5.48 -10.88
C ALA A 17 4.54 7.01 -10.96
N PHE A 18 5.22 7.66 -10.01
CA PHE A 18 5.27 9.12 -9.95
C PHE A 18 6.60 9.69 -9.42
N PRO A 19 7.17 10.75 -10.03
CA PRO A 19 8.40 11.35 -9.53
C PRO A 19 8.26 11.96 -8.12
N LEU A 20 9.12 11.54 -7.19
CA LEU A 20 9.08 11.99 -5.78
C LEU A 20 9.12 13.52 -5.64
N ARG A 21 9.86 14.21 -6.52
CA ARG A 21 9.96 15.68 -6.50
C ARG A 21 8.62 16.36 -6.78
N LEU A 22 7.82 15.81 -7.71
CA LEU A 22 6.51 16.35 -8.03
C LEU A 22 5.51 16.03 -6.91
N ALA A 23 5.58 14.82 -6.34
CA ALA A 23 4.77 14.48 -5.17
C ALA A 23 5.08 15.39 -3.97
N ALA A 24 6.36 15.71 -3.74
CA ALA A 24 6.76 16.62 -2.67
C ALA A 24 6.17 18.02 -2.85
N ARG A 25 6.21 18.56 -4.08
CA ARG A 25 5.59 19.86 -4.40
C ARG A 25 4.09 19.86 -4.15
N GLU A 26 3.40 18.78 -4.51
CA GLU A 26 1.96 18.68 -4.29
C GLU A 26 1.61 18.54 -2.80
N VAL A 27 2.40 17.78 -2.04
CA VAL A 27 2.27 17.71 -0.58
C VAL A 27 2.50 19.08 0.07
N GLU A 28 3.52 19.83 -0.36
CA GLU A 28 3.80 21.19 0.13
C GLU A 28 2.67 22.17 -0.22
N ARG A 29 2.10 22.08 -1.43
CA ARG A 29 0.93 22.86 -1.87
C ARG A 29 -0.29 22.62 -0.97
N GLN A 30 -0.43 21.41 -0.43
CA GLN A 30 -1.50 21.02 0.50
C GLN A 30 -1.10 21.20 1.98
N HIS A 31 -0.04 21.96 2.27
CA HIS A 31 0.47 22.26 3.62
C HIS A 31 0.95 21.02 4.42
N GLY A 32 1.44 19.99 3.72
CA GLY A 32 2.10 18.83 4.31
C GLY A 32 3.62 18.84 4.12
N GLN A 33 4.29 17.75 4.52
CA GLN A 33 5.72 17.54 4.25
C GLN A 33 5.97 16.12 3.74
N LEU A 34 6.76 15.97 2.69
CA LEU A 34 7.22 14.67 2.18
C LEU A 34 8.72 14.51 2.41
N ARG A 35 9.12 13.40 3.04
CA ARG A 35 10.52 13.07 3.31
C ARG A 35 10.85 11.69 2.79
N ARG A 36 12.11 11.49 2.40
CA ARG A 36 12.67 10.16 2.18
C ARG A 36 12.96 9.53 3.54
N GLY A 37 12.49 8.31 3.73
CA GLY A 37 12.61 7.61 5.01
C GLY A 37 11.60 8.08 6.03
N VAL A 38 11.64 7.42 7.20
CA VAL A 38 10.67 7.61 8.26
C VAL A 38 11.36 8.21 9.48
N THR A 39 10.78 9.27 10.04
CA THR A 39 11.31 9.98 11.21
C THR A 39 10.30 9.91 12.37
N ARG A 40 10.70 10.40 13.56
CA ARG A 40 9.79 10.49 14.72
C ARG A 40 8.55 11.37 14.46
N ARG A 41 8.61 12.32 13.52
CA ARG A 41 7.48 13.20 13.16
C ARG A 41 6.59 12.61 12.07
N THR A 42 6.99 11.50 11.45
CA THR A 42 6.22 10.89 10.36
C THR A 42 4.92 10.31 10.89
N THR A 43 3.80 10.79 10.35
CA THR A 43 2.46 10.31 10.67
C THR A 43 1.98 9.27 9.67
N HIS A 44 2.37 9.42 8.39
CA HIS A 44 1.99 8.53 7.31
C HIS A 44 3.23 7.97 6.61
N VAL A 45 3.24 6.67 6.37
CA VAL A 45 4.33 5.97 5.69
C VAL A 45 3.83 5.48 4.35
N VAL A 46 4.45 5.97 3.28
CA VAL A 46 4.12 5.56 1.90
C VAL A 46 5.05 4.42 1.51
N CYS A 47 4.48 3.27 1.19
CA CYS A 47 5.21 2.11 0.69
C CYS A 47 5.36 2.19 -0.83
N GLY A 48 6.52 2.66 -1.29
CA GLY A 48 6.80 2.78 -2.72
C GLY A 48 7.07 1.42 -3.35
N ARG A 49 6.59 1.19 -4.58
CA ARG A 49 6.72 -0.11 -5.28
C ARG A 49 8.16 -0.53 -5.55
N THR A 50 9.12 0.40 -5.54
CA THR A 50 10.54 0.05 -5.69
C THR A 50 11.05 -0.78 -4.51
N LEU A 51 10.42 -0.68 -3.33
CA LEU A 51 10.72 -1.57 -2.19
C LEU A 51 10.44 -3.03 -2.56
N LEU A 52 9.27 -3.28 -3.16
CA LEU A 52 8.85 -4.61 -3.60
C LEU A 52 9.74 -5.15 -4.71
N ALA A 53 10.13 -4.30 -5.68
CA ALA A 53 11.06 -4.68 -6.74
C ALA A 53 12.43 -5.10 -6.20
N LYS A 54 12.97 -4.36 -5.21
CA LYS A 54 14.23 -4.70 -4.55
C LYS A 54 14.12 -5.97 -3.71
N ALA A 55 13.03 -6.16 -2.99
CA ALA A 55 12.78 -7.37 -2.21
C ALA A 55 12.80 -8.64 -3.09
N GLY A 56 12.30 -8.56 -4.32
CA GLY A 56 12.36 -9.66 -5.28
C GLY A 56 13.77 -10.13 -5.65
N LEU A 57 14.81 -9.33 -5.36
CA LEU A 57 16.22 -9.70 -5.60
C LEU A 57 16.84 -10.52 -4.45
N SER A 58 16.16 -10.61 -3.30
CA SER A 58 16.63 -11.32 -2.11
C SER A 58 15.72 -12.48 -1.76
N ARG A 59 16.29 -13.62 -1.36
CA ARG A 59 15.53 -14.80 -0.91
C ARG A 59 14.62 -14.51 0.28
N ASN A 60 14.95 -13.51 1.12
CA ASN A 60 14.19 -13.14 2.30
C ASN A 60 13.50 -11.77 2.17
N GLY A 61 13.39 -11.23 0.95
CA GLY A 61 12.89 -9.87 0.74
C GLY A 61 11.45 -9.66 1.22
N ASP A 62 10.56 -10.63 0.98
CA ASP A 62 9.17 -10.53 1.42
C ASP A 62 9.10 -10.47 2.97
N ALA A 63 9.87 -11.30 3.68
CA ALA A 63 9.95 -11.29 5.15
C ALA A 63 10.61 -10.02 5.73
N GLU A 64 11.53 -9.38 5.00
CA GLU A 64 12.08 -8.07 5.37
C GLU A 64 11.01 -6.97 5.28
N ILE A 65 10.19 -7.00 4.23
CA ILE A 65 9.05 -6.07 4.10
C ILE A 65 8.06 -6.30 5.24
N GLU A 66 7.68 -7.53 5.52
CA GLU A 66 6.76 -7.88 6.61
C GLU A 66 7.24 -7.32 7.96
N ARG A 67 8.51 -7.55 8.31
CA ARG A 67 9.12 -7.01 9.54
C ARG A 67 9.09 -5.49 9.57
N ARG A 68 9.37 -4.84 8.44
CA ARG A 68 9.34 -3.39 8.34
C ARG A 68 7.91 -2.85 8.51
N VAL A 69 6.94 -3.45 7.85
CA VAL A 69 5.52 -3.10 7.95
C VAL A 69 5.02 -3.27 9.38
N ALA A 70 5.33 -4.39 10.04
CA ALA A 70 4.97 -4.64 11.42
C ALA A 70 5.57 -3.60 12.39
N ALA A 71 6.84 -3.22 12.20
CA ALA A 71 7.49 -2.18 13.02
C ALA A 71 6.83 -0.81 12.86
N GLU A 72 6.45 -0.43 11.63
CA GLU A 72 5.80 0.85 11.36
C GLU A 72 4.36 0.89 11.90
N ARG A 73 3.61 -0.21 11.79
CA ARG A 73 2.29 -0.37 12.44
C ARG A 73 2.41 -0.31 13.95
N GLY A 74 3.38 -1.00 14.54
CA GLY A 74 3.64 -1.00 15.98
C GLY A 74 4.05 0.39 16.52
N ALA A 75 4.61 1.24 15.67
CA ALA A 75 4.88 2.65 15.99
C ALA A 75 3.65 3.56 15.86
N GLY A 76 2.46 3.02 15.57
CA GLY A 76 1.20 3.75 15.46
C GLY A 76 1.09 4.60 14.19
N ARG A 77 1.88 4.31 13.15
CA ARG A 77 1.87 5.07 11.89
C ARG A 77 0.86 4.51 10.91
N THR A 78 0.24 5.39 10.15
CA THR A 78 -0.66 5.00 9.06
C THR A 78 0.16 4.62 7.84
N LEU A 79 0.04 3.38 7.38
CA LEU A 79 0.66 2.93 6.15
C LEU A 79 -0.30 3.18 4.98
N ILE A 80 0.23 3.70 3.88
CA ILE A 80 -0.52 3.97 2.65
C ILE A 80 0.24 3.36 1.48
N SER A 81 -0.50 2.78 0.53
CA SER A 81 0.09 2.35 -0.73
C SER A 81 0.55 3.53 -1.59
N GLU A 82 1.25 3.25 -2.67
CA GLU A 82 1.67 4.28 -3.60
C GLU A 82 0.47 4.93 -4.31
N ASN A 83 -0.48 4.14 -4.81
CA ASN A 83 -1.66 4.69 -5.46
C ASN A 83 -2.59 5.39 -4.48
N GLY A 84 -2.73 4.87 -3.25
CA GLY A 84 -3.47 5.52 -2.18
C GLY A 84 -2.93 6.92 -1.89
N PHE A 85 -1.60 7.06 -1.83
CA PHE A 85 -0.95 8.36 -1.67
C PHE A 85 -1.22 9.30 -2.86
N LEU A 86 -1.12 8.82 -4.10
CA LEU A 86 -1.42 9.65 -5.28
C LEU A 86 -2.89 10.08 -5.34
N ARG A 87 -3.82 9.23 -4.91
CA ARG A 87 -5.25 9.56 -4.79
C ARG A 87 -5.51 10.60 -3.72
N LEU A 88 -4.85 10.48 -2.57
CA LEU A 88 -4.90 11.47 -1.49
C LEU A 88 -4.39 12.85 -1.92
N LEU A 89 -3.44 12.90 -2.85
CA LEU A 89 -2.96 14.13 -3.47
C LEU A 89 -3.82 14.63 -4.64
N GLY A 90 -4.85 13.89 -5.06
CA GLY A 90 -5.65 14.22 -6.25
C GLY A 90 -4.91 14.03 -7.58
N LEU A 91 -3.79 13.30 -7.58
CA LEU A 91 -2.96 13.01 -8.76
C LEU A 91 -3.40 11.72 -9.48
N MET A 92 -4.30 10.95 -8.88
CA MET A 92 -4.89 9.75 -9.46
C MET A 92 -6.40 9.74 -9.19
N LYS A 93 -7.18 9.19 -10.13
CA LYS A 93 -8.63 9.07 -9.99
C LYS A 93 -8.99 8.12 -8.85
N THR A 94 -9.97 8.50 -8.04
CA THR A 94 -10.56 7.60 -7.04
C THR A 94 -11.36 6.49 -7.75
N PRO A 95 -11.17 5.22 -7.35
CA PRO A 95 -11.98 4.11 -7.83
C PRO A 95 -13.49 4.31 -7.67
N GLU A 96 -14.26 3.51 -8.39
CA GLU A 96 -15.73 3.52 -8.30
C GLU A 96 -16.24 3.02 -6.94
N ALA A 97 -17.55 3.18 -6.71
CA ALA A 97 -18.21 2.90 -5.45
C ALA A 97 -17.86 1.50 -4.90
N SER A 98 -17.45 1.48 -3.64
CA SER A 98 -17.04 0.31 -2.88
C SER A 98 -17.88 0.18 -1.61
N SER A 99 -18.11 -1.05 -1.18
CA SER A 99 -18.99 -1.36 -0.03
C SER A 99 -18.56 -2.58 0.77
N LEU A 100 -17.56 -3.33 0.30
CA LEU A 100 -17.10 -4.54 0.99
C LEU A 100 -16.07 -4.17 2.06
N SER A 101 -16.30 -4.61 3.29
CA SER A 101 -15.30 -4.49 4.36
C SER A 101 -14.12 -5.42 4.12
N ARG A 102 -13.01 -5.15 4.80
CA ARG A 102 -11.87 -6.07 4.85
C ARG A 102 -12.27 -7.47 5.29
N GLN A 103 -13.12 -7.58 6.32
CA GLN A 103 -13.56 -8.88 6.84
C GLN A 103 -14.37 -9.65 5.79
N SER A 104 -15.27 -8.99 5.07
CA SER A 104 -16.03 -9.59 3.97
C SER A 104 -15.12 -10.14 2.87
N LEU A 105 -14.02 -9.45 2.54
CA LEU A 105 -13.05 -9.96 1.57
C LEU A 105 -12.35 -11.22 2.07
N ILE A 106 -11.90 -11.24 3.32
CA ILE A 106 -11.24 -12.41 3.93
C ILE A 106 -12.18 -13.61 3.89
N ASP A 107 -13.40 -13.45 4.40
CA ASP A 107 -14.37 -14.53 4.52
C ASP A 107 -14.75 -15.12 3.14
N GLN A 108 -14.89 -14.27 2.12
CA GLN A 108 -15.35 -14.68 0.79
C GLN A 108 -14.24 -15.11 -0.17
N SER A 109 -12.98 -14.75 0.10
CA SER A 109 -11.83 -15.13 -0.73
C SER A 109 -11.00 -16.27 -0.14
N ARG A 110 -11.04 -16.44 1.19
CA ARG A 110 -10.15 -17.32 1.98
C ARG A 110 -8.68 -16.91 1.93
N LEU A 111 -8.37 -15.71 1.44
CA LEU A 111 -7.04 -15.13 1.57
C LEU A 111 -6.79 -14.77 3.04
N SER A 112 -5.58 -15.00 3.54
CA SER A 112 -5.28 -14.61 4.92
C SER A 112 -5.32 -13.08 5.07
N GLY A 113 -5.70 -12.60 6.26
CA GLY A 113 -5.74 -11.15 6.51
C GLY A 113 -4.37 -10.47 6.38
N ALA A 114 -3.28 -11.18 6.69
CA ALA A 114 -1.92 -10.65 6.56
C ALA A 114 -1.51 -10.47 5.10
N GLU A 115 -1.79 -11.47 4.25
CA GLU A 115 -1.50 -11.37 2.81
C GLU A 115 -2.37 -10.30 2.15
N LEU A 116 -3.66 -10.24 2.50
CA LEU A 116 -4.56 -9.20 2.01
C LEU A 116 -4.00 -7.80 2.32
N ASP A 117 -3.62 -7.56 3.57
CA ASP A 117 -3.07 -6.28 3.99
C ASP A 117 -1.81 -5.88 3.22
N LEU A 118 -0.92 -6.84 2.96
CA LEU A 118 0.32 -6.60 2.21
C LEU A 118 0.02 -6.36 0.73
N LEU A 119 -0.88 -7.16 0.14
CA LEU A 119 -1.34 -6.99 -1.25
C LEU A 119 -1.99 -5.63 -1.46
N SER A 120 -2.83 -5.16 -0.52
CA SER A 120 -3.41 -3.80 -0.56
C SER A 120 -2.33 -2.72 -0.45
N LEU A 121 -1.37 -2.89 0.46
CA LEU A 121 -0.28 -1.92 0.67
C LEU A 121 0.64 -1.76 -0.56
N PHE A 122 0.68 -2.76 -1.44
CA PHE A 122 1.45 -2.74 -2.68
C PHE A 122 0.57 -2.73 -3.94
N ASP A 123 -0.62 -2.12 -3.86
CA ASP A 123 -1.48 -1.83 -5.00
C ASP A 123 -1.85 -3.06 -5.85
N ALA A 124 -1.97 -4.24 -5.25
CA ALA A 124 -2.48 -5.43 -5.93
C ALA A 124 -4.01 -5.38 -6.10
N PHE A 125 -4.68 -4.50 -5.36
CA PHE A 125 -6.10 -4.22 -5.47
C PHE A 125 -6.34 -2.81 -6.02
N GLU A 126 -7.56 -2.56 -6.48
CA GLU A 126 -7.98 -1.23 -6.92
C GLU A 126 -8.02 -0.25 -5.74
N HIS A 127 -8.50 -0.73 -4.59
CA HIS A 127 -8.51 -0.02 -3.31
C HIS A 127 -7.34 -0.46 -2.43
N ASP A 128 -6.63 0.51 -1.84
CA ASP A 128 -5.51 0.27 -0.94
C ASP A 128 -5.94 0.08 0.53
N ALA A 129 -7.20 0.34 0.84
CA ALA A 129 -7.85 0.11 2.12
C ALA A 129 -9.34 -0.13 1.91
N GLU A 130 -10.03 -0.56 2.96
CA GLU A 130 -11.49 -0.66 2.91
C GLU A 130 -12.16 0.73 2.79
N PRO A 131 -13.35 0.82 2.16
CA PRO A 131 -14.10 -0.25 1.54
C PRO A 131 -13.52 -0.72 0.19
N TYR A 132 -13.62 -2.02 -0.07
CA TYR A 132 -13.18 -2.69 -1.29
C TYR A 132 -14.34 -2.87 -2.29
N SER A 133 -13.98 -3.05 -3.57
CA SER A 133 -14.95 -3.28 -4.65
C SER A 133 -15.20 -4.77 -4.91
N PHE A 134 -16.22 -5.07 -5.73
CA PHE A 134 -16.43 -6.44 -6.22
C PHE A 134 -15.26 -6.93 -7.08
N ARG A 135 -14.57 -6.03 -7.80
CA ARG A 135 -13.35 -6.37 -8.54
C ARG A 135 -12.24 -6.81 -7.59
N ASP A 136 -12.08 -6.13 -6.46
CA ASP A 136 -11.10 -6.52 -5.44
C ASP A 136 -11.42 -7.91 -4.86
N LEU A 137 -12.69 -8.26 -4.69
CA LEU A 137 -13.08 -9.62 -4.31
C LEU A 137 -12.70 -10.68 -5.37
N ILE A 138 -12.90 -10.39 -6.66
CA ILE A 138 -12.48 -11.28 -7.75
C ILE A 138 -10.96 -11.48 -7.71
N LEU A 139 -10.20 -10.39 -7.54
CA LEU A 139 -8.75 -10.45 -7.40
C LEU A 139 -8.33 -11.25 -6.17
N ALA A 140 -8.97 -11.03 -5.02
CA ALA A 140 -8.66 -11.73 -3.78
C ALA A 140 -8.85 -13.25 -3.91
N ARG A 141 -9.92 -13.69 -4.59
CA ARG A 141 -10.13 -15.13 -4.89
C ARG A 141 -9.06 -15.70 -5.82
N LYS A 142 -8.67 -14.95 -6.85
CA LYS A 142 -7.56 -15.32 -7.73
C LYS A 142 -6.26 -15.47 -6.94
N TYR A 143 -5.95 -14.50 -6.09
CA TYR A 143 -4.73 -14.49 -5.27
C TYR A 143 -4.73 -15.63 -4.24
N ALA A 144 -5.85 -15.92 -3.60
CA ALA A 144 -5.97 -17.08 -2.72
C ALA A 144 -5.65 -18.40 -3.45
N GLY A 145 -6.09 -18.56 -4.71
CA GLY A 145 -5.72 -19.70 -5.55
C GLY A 145 -4.22 -19.78 -5.85
N LEU A 146 -3.58 -18.63 -6.11
CA LEU A 146 -2.12 -18.57 -6.35
C LEU A 146 -1.32 -18.91 -5.08
N VAL A 147 -1.75 -18.39 -3.92
CA VAL A 147 -1.15 -18.71 -2.62
C VAL A 147 -1.29 -20.20 -2.32
N ALA A 148 -2.47 -20.78 -2.53
CA ALA A 148 -2.68 -22.23 -2.37
C ALA A 148 -1.80 -23.06 -3.32
N GLY A 149 -1.43 -22.50 -4.48
CA GLY A 149 -0.46 -23.08 -5.43
C GLY A 149 1.01 -22.83 -5.07
N GLY A 150 1.31 -22.17 -3.94
CA GLY A 150 2.67 -21.93 -3.44
C GLY A 150 3.28 -20.58 -3.84
N ALA A 151 2.53 -19.66 -4.45
CA ALA A 151 3.02 -18.31 -4.70
C ALA A 151 3.08 -17.48 -3.41
N THR A 152 4.14 -16.68 -3.23
CA THR A 152 4.20 -15.71 -2.13
C THR A 152 3.38 -14.46 -2.47
N TRP A 153 2.89 -13.74 -1.46
CA TRP A 153 2.20 -12.46 -1.66
C TRP A 153 3.06 -11.46 -2.45
N GLY A 154 4.38 -11.46 -2.21
CA GLY A 154 5.31 -10.57 -2.90
C GLY A 154 5.44 -10.92 -4.39
N ALA A 155 5.42 -12.21 -4.73
CA ALA A 155 5.41 -12.66 -6.13
C ALA A 155 4.13 -12.19 -6.84
N ILE A 156 2.98 -12.30 -6.17
CA ILE A 156 1.68 -11.83 -6.68
C ILE A 156 1.68 -10.30 -6.87
N ALA A 157 2.17 -9.54 -5.89
CA ALA A 157 2.20 -8.08 -5.98
C ALA A 157 3.14 -7.53 -7.08
N ARG A 158 4.11 -8.35 -7.52
CA ARG A 158 5.05 -8.04 -8.61
C ARG A 158 4.56 -8.43 -10.00
N SER A 159 3.56 -9.33 -10.10
CA SER A 159 3.07 -9.87 -11.37
C SER A 159 2.24 -8.89 -12.19
#